data_AF-A0A089I1G8-F1
#
_entry.id   AF-A0A089I1G8-F1
#
_cell.length_a   1.000
_cell.length_b   1.000
_cell.length_c   1.000
_cell.angle_alpha   90.00
_cell.angle_beta   90.00
_cell.angle_gamma   90.00
#
_symmetry.space_group_name_H-M   'P 1'
#
loop_
_entity.id
_entity.type
_entity.pdbx_description
1 polymer ?
#
loop_
_entity_poly.entity_id
_entity_poly.type
_entity_poly.pdbx_seq_one_letter_code
_entity_poly.pdbx_strand_id
1 'polypeptide(L)'
;MRNDWFQLSQDMRVRGALEPRGVKEAIRPEWLKGEDLRELERANLHFALQPSHQPVAVDLIERPYPLWSDPLKQLLQTFAPRLIFRLAGLMDAEREQLYPYWFLVPPQLACLNEDSQFDSSGRLTRLKVDADCLQTCIWPIVQAVDNRLHENVFLINLALAEAILRRDFTGLCMQRVEMTTAEPMV
;
A
#
# COMPACT_ATOMS: atom_id res chain seq x y z
N MET A 1 -6.98 -10.53 22.60
CA MET A 1 -7.42 -9.72 21.44
C MET A 1 -7.13 -10.53 20.19
N ARG A 2 -8.02 -10.56 19.19
CA ARG A 2 -7.77 -11.29 17.94
C ARG A 2 -6.74 -10.47 17.15
N ASN A 3 -5.51 -10.97 17.02
CA ASN A 3 -4.43 -10.31 16.28
C ASN A 3 -4.48 -10.70 14.80
N ASP A 4 -5.66 -10.53 14.18
CA ASP A 4 -5.81 -10.79 12.75
C ASP A 4 -5.25 -9.62 11.94
N TRP A 5 -4.59 -9.97 10.83
CA TRP A 5 -4.07 -9.02 9.86
C TRP A 5 -4.54 -9.37 8.47
N PHE A 6 -4.56 -8.37 7.61
CA PHE A 6 -5.09 -8.45 6.25
C PHE A 6 -4.09 -7.83 5.29
N GLN A 7 -3.87 -8.47 4.15
CA GLN A 7 -3.23 -7.84 3.01
C GLN A 7 -4.22 -6.88 2.37
N LEU A 8 -3.82 -5.62 2.20
CA LEU A 8 -4.56 -4.60 1.48
C LEU A 8 -3.97 -4.44 0.07
N SER A 9 -4.83 -4.48 -0.94
CA SER A 9 -4.45 -4.39 -2.37
C SER A 9 -5.52 -3.68 -3.18
N GLN A 10 -5.19 -3.29 -4.40
CA GLN A 10 -6.17 -2.74 -5.34
C GLN A 10 -7.03 -3.86 -5.94
N ASP A 11 -8.34 -3.65 -6.04
CA ASP A 11 -9.22 -4.55 -6.81
C ASP A 11 -9.03 -4.33 -8.31
N MET A 12 -8.22 -5.19 -8.93
CA MET A 12 -7.91 -5.15 -10.37
C MET A 12 -9.13 -5.43 -11.28
N ARG A 13 -10.30 -5.79 -10.73
CA ARG A 13 -11.53 -5.94 -11.51
C ARG A 13 -12.18 -4.59 -11.85
N VAL A 14 -11.83 -3.53 -11.12
CA VAL A 14 -12.32 -2.17 -11.41
C VAL A 14 -11.69 -1.67 -12.70
N ARG A 15 -12.49 -1.61 -13.76
CA ARG A 15 -12.07 -1.09 -15.06
C ARG A 15 -12.04 0.43 -15.03
N GLY A 16 -11.07 1.01 -15.73
CA GLY A 16 -10.93 2.47 -15.83
C GLY A 16 -10.34 3.12 -14.59
N ALA A 17 -9.74 2.36 -13.67
CA ALA A 17 -8.98 2.93 -12.56
C ALA A 17 -7.98 3.99 -13.08
N LEU A 18 -7.78 5.06 -12.31
CA LEU A 18 -6.82 6.11 -12.68
C LEU A 18 -5.42 5.53 -12.87
N GLU A 19 -4.82 5.81 -14.03
CA GLU A 19 -3.48 5.34 -14.41
C GLU A 19 -2.53 6.53 -14.59
N PRO A 20 -1.78 6.93 -13.55
CA PRO A 20 -0.83 8.03 -13.65
C PRO A 20 0.42 7.64 -14.46
N ARG A 21 0.87 8.56 -15.32
CA ARG A 21 2.08 8.43 -16.13
C ARG A 21 3.28 9.08 -15.45
N GLY A 22 4.49 8.56 -15.70
CA GLY A 22 5.73 9.14 -15.19
C GLY A 22 6.04 8.80 -13.72
N VAL A 23 5.23 7.96 -13.08
CA VAL A 23 5.37 7.64 -11.65
C VAL A 23 6.67 6.89 -11.36
N LYS A 24 7.06 5.95 -12.23
CA LYS A 24 8.26 5.14 -12.04
C LYS A 24 9.54 5.98 -12.14
N GLU A 25 9.53 7.01 -12.96
CA GLU A 25 10.64 7.92 -13.20
C GLU A 25 10.77 8.98 -12.10
N ALA A 26 9.65 9.41 -11.51
CA ALA A 26 9.66 10.44 -10.47
C ALA A 26 9.86 9.90 -9.06
N ILE A 27 9.38 8.68 -8.77
CA ILE A 27 9.43 8.08 -7.44
C ILE A 27 10.64 7.16 -7.31
N ARG A 28 11.42 7.40 -6.26
CA ARG A 28 12.61 6.62 -5.92
C ARG A 28 12.27 5.50 -4.93
N PRO A 29 12.79 4.27 -5.11
CA PRO A 29 12.55 3.16 -4.18
C PRO A 29 12.99 3.47 -2.74
N GLU A 30 14.06 4.26 -2.59
CA GLU A 30 14.61 4.69 -1.29
C GLU A 30 13.57 5.40 -0.42
N TRP A 31 12.64 6.15 -1.03
CA TRP A 31 11.61 6.87 -0.28
C TRP A 31 10.63 5.95 0.43
N LEU A 32 10.33 4.76 -0.12
CA LEU A 32 9.50 3.76 0.57
C LEU A 32 10.20 3.18 1.81
N LYS A 33 11.54 3.17 1.81
CA LYS A 33 12.36 2.74 2.95
C LYS A 33 12.49 3.82 4.02
N GLY A 34 11.92 5.00 3.79
CA GLY A 34 12.12 6.17 4.64
C GLY A 34 13.51 6.78 4.53
N GLU A 35 14.24 6.46 3.46
CA GLU A 35 15.53 7.08 3.13
C GLU A 35 15.28 8.38 2.35
N ASP A 36 16.26 9.30 2.35
CA ASP A 36 16.22 10.56 1.59
C ASP A 36 14.95 11.43 1.80
N LEU A 37 14.36 11.42 3.01
CA LEU A 37 13.11 12.15 3.30
C LEU A 37 13.17 13.66 3.01
N ARG A 38 14.35 14.27 3.14
CA ARG A 38 14.56 15.70 2.80
C ARG A 38 14.44 15.96 1.30
N GLU A 39 14.79 14.98 0.47
CA GLU A 39 14.60 15.06 -0.97
C GLU A 39 13.13 14.83 -1.31
N LEU A 40 12.50 13.82 -0.72
CA LEU A 40 11.07 13.56 -0.84
C LEU A 40 10.22 14.80 -0.44
N GLU A 41 10.63 15.55 0.57
CA GLU A 41 10.01 16.83 0.97
C GLU A 41 10.02 17.90 -0.12
N ARG A 42 11.05 17.88 -0.98
CA ARG A 42 11.24 18.85 -2.06
C ARG A 42 10.76 18.31 -3.41
N ALA A 43 10.44 17.02 -3.46
CA ALA A 43 10.00 16.34 -4.68
C ALA A 43 8.66 16.90 -5.13
N ASN A 44 8.55 17.16 -6.44
CA ASN A 44 7.32 17.61 -7.05
C ASN A 44 6.58 16.43 -7.67
N LEU A 45 5.63 15.85 -6.92
CA LEU A 45 4.87 14.68 -7.37
C LEU A 45 3.58 15.13 -8.08
N HIS A 46 3.69 15.48 -9.35
CA HIS A 46 2.53 15.71 -10.22
C HIS A 46 2.60 14.81 -11.44
N PHE A 47 1.51 14.12 -11.72
CA PHE A 47 1.44 13.11 -12.76
C PHE A 47 0.27 13.40 -13.69
N ALA A 48 0.51 13.31 -14.99
CA ALA A 48 -0.56 13.31 -15.97
C ALA A 48 -1.24 11.94 -15.98
N LEU A 49 -2.56 11.91 -16.02
CA LEU A 49 -3.33 10.67 -16.16
C LEU A 49 -3.32 10.17 -17.61
N GLN A 50 -3.33 8.85 -17.77
CA GLN A 50 -3.66 8.22 -19.03
C GLN A 50 -5.12 8.53 -19.40
N PRO A 51 -5.41 8.98 -20.63
CA PRO A 51 -6.77 9.19 -21.08
C PRO A 51 -7.62 7.93 -20.91
N SER A 52 -8.81 8.12 -20.33
CA SER A 52 -9.79 7.07 -20.10
C SER A 52 -11.19 7.61 -20.40
N HIS A 53 -12.02 6.81 -21.04
CA HIS A 53 -13.40 7.19 -21.35
C HIS A 53 -14.25 7.26 -20.07
N GLN A 54 -13.99 6.39 -19.10
CA GLN A 54 -14.68 6.32 -17.81
C GLN A 54 -13.64 6.17 -16.68
N PRO A 55 -12.95 7.25 -16.29
CA PRO A 55 -12.00 7.21 -15.20
C PRO A 55 -12.70 6.92 -13.86
N VAL A 56 -12.12 6.04 -13.08
CA VAL A 56 -12.59 5.65 -11.74
C VAL A 56 -11.48 5.96 -10.74
N ALA A 57 -11.76 6.88 -9.82
CA ALA A 57 -10.87 7.17 -8.70
C ALA A 57 -10.95 6.04 -7.66
N VAL A 58 -10.05 5.07 -7.75
CA VAL A 58 -9.88 4.01 -6.75
C VAL A 58 -9.09 4.53 -5.55
N ASP A 59 -9.32 3.98 -4.36
CA ASP A 59 -8.70 4.50 -3.14
C ASP A 59 -7.24 4.10 -2.96
N LEU A 60 -6.80 3.06 -3.66
CA LEU A 60 -5.42 2.63 -3.75
C LEU A 60 -5.08 2.37 -5.22
N ILE A 61 -4.11 3.12 -5.75
CA ILE A 61 -3.44 2.81 -7.02
C ILE A 61 -2.16 2.09 -6.65
N GLU A 62 -2.10 0.78 -6.87
CA GLU A 62 -1.03 -0.07 -6.34
C GLU A 62 0.29 0.06 -7.11
N ARG A 63 0.22 0.38 -8.41
CA ARG A 63 1.35 0.33 -9.34
C ARG A 63 1.53 1.63 -10.13
N PRO A 64 2.77 1.99 -10.53
CA PRO A 64 4.03 1.30 -10.22
C PRO A 64 4.52 1.53 -8.78
N TYR A 65 4.05 2.61 -8.15
CA TYR A 65 4.22 2.86 -6.72
C TYR A 65 2.86 3.16 -6.07
N PRO A 66 2.67 2.79 -4.80
CA PRO A 66 1.38 2.91 -4.13
C PRO A 66 0.99 4.37 -3.90
N LEU A 67 -0.14 4.78 -4.47
CA LEU A 67 -0.74 6.08 -4.25
C LEU A 67 -2.11 5.90 -3.59
N TRP A 68 -2.33 6.67 -2.52
CA TRP A 68 -3.48 6.56 -1.63
C TRP A 68 -4.40 7.75 -1.85
N SER A 69 -5.70 7.54 -1.99
CA SER A 69 -6.65 8.64 -2.10
C SER A 69 -6.65 9.49 -0.82
N ASP A 70 -7.14 10.72 -0.92
CA ASP A 70 -7.28 11.58 0.26
C ASP A 70 -8.19 10.96 1.36
N PRO A 71 -9.38 10.39 1.06
CA PRO A 71 -10.19 9.72 2.08
C PRO A 71 -9.47 8.57 2.78
N LEU A 72 -8.74 7.72 2.05
CA LEU A 72 -8.03 6.60 2.64
C LEU A 72 -6.85 7.08 3.48
N LYS A 73 -6.10 8.08 3.00
CA LYS A 73 -5.05 8.76 3.78
C LYS A 73 -5.59 9.37 5.06
N GLN A 74 -6.74 10.05 5.02
CA GLN A 74 -7.36 10.63 6.22
C GLN A 74 -7.70 9.56 7.24
N LEU A 75 -8.26 8.42 6.80
CA LEU A 75 -8.50 7.29 7.69
C LEU A 75 -7.21 6.78 8.35
N LEU A 76 -6.17 6.53 7.54
CA LEU A 76 -4.88 6.05 8.06
C LEU A 76 -4.29 7.00 9.11
N GLN A 77 -4.43 8.31 8.93
CA GLN A 77 -3.96 9.31 9.90
C GLN A 77 -4.75 9.30 11.22
N THR A 78 -5.99 8.83 11.25
CA THR A 78 -6.73 8.69 12.52
C THR A 78 -6.18 7.55 13.38
N PHE A 79 -5.68 6.48 12.74
CA PHE A 79 -5.07 5.34 13.43
C PHE A 79 -3.58 5.54 13.71
N ALA A 80 -2.86 6.21 12.80
CA ALA A 80 -1.44 6.46 12.92
C ALA A 80 -1.09 7.89 12.45
N PRO A 81 -1.24 8.90 13.34
CA PRO A 81 -0.97 10.31 13.00
C PRO A 81 0.48 10.61 12.59
N ARG A 82 1.42 9.71 12.91
CA ARG A 82 2.85 9.84 12.63
C ARG A 82 3.26 9.35 11.23
N LEU A 83 2.34 8.77 10.46
CA LEU A 83 2.63 8.36 9.08
C LEU A 83 2.97 9.57 8.22
N ILE A 84 4.00 9.42 7.39
CA ILE A 84 4.48 10.48 6.51
C ILE A 84 3.81 10.31 5.16
N PHE A 85 3.12 11.36 4.72
CA PHE A 85 2.50 11.45 3.40
C PHE A 85 3.08 12.63 2.61
N ARG A 86 3.17 12.45 1.29
CA ARG A 86 3.43 13.52 0.33
C ARG A 86 2.33 13.58 -0.70
N LEU A 87 1.85 14.78 -1.00
CA LEU A 87 0.82 15.00 -2.00
C LEU A 87 1.36 14.58 -3.37
N ALA A 88 0.60 13.74 -4.06
CA ALA A 88 0.80 13.33 -5.43
C ALA A 88 -0.43 13.79 -6.25
N GLY A 89 -0.31 14.90 -6.97
CA GLY A 89 -1.42 15.44 -7.76
C GLY A 89 -1.58 14.70 -9.09
N LEU A 90 -2.73 14.10 -9.35
CA LEU A 90 -3.01 13.41 -10.61
C LEU A 90 -3.89 14.30 -11.50
N MET A 91 -3.36 14.75 -12.63
CA MET A 91 -4.02 15.68 -13.54
C MET A 91 -4.67 14.94 -14.70
N ASP A 92 -5.99 15.04 -14.81
CA ASP A 92 -6.75 14.71 -16.03
C ASP A 92 -6.90 16.00 -16.86
N ALA A 93 -6.09 16.12 -17.90
CA ALA A 93 -6.10 17.27 -18.78
C ALA A 93 -7.35 17.34 -19.68
N GLU A 94 -7.99 16.21 -20.00
CA GLU A 94 -9.20 16.19 -20.84
C GLU A 94 -10.41 16.75 -20.07
N ARG A 95 -10.45 16.49 -18.76
CA ARG A 95 -11.53 16.93 -17.86
C ARG A 95 -11.17 18.15 -17.03
N GLU A 96 -9.98 18.69 -17.20
CA GLU A 96 -9.41 19.79 -16.38
C GLU A 96 -9.53 19.51 -14.87
N GLN A 97 -9.34 18.25 -14.47
CA GLN A 97 -9.56 17.78 -13.10
C GLN A 97 -8.26 17.35 -12.43
N LEU A 98 -8.03 17.84 -11.22
CA LEU A 98 -6.94 17.39 -10.35
C LEU A 98 -7.48 16.45 -9.28
N TYR A 99 -6.93 15.25 -9.19
CA TYR A 99 -7.22 14.29 -8.13
C TYR A 99 -6.09 14.29 -7.09
N PRO A 100 -6.36 14.63 -5.82
CA PRO A 100 -5.36 14.55 -4.77
C PRO A 100 -5.14 13.10 -4.34
N TYR A 101 -3.95 12.58 -4.61
CA TYR A 101 -3.46 11.31 -4.07
C TYR A 101 -2.25 11.56 -3.18
N TRP A 102 -1.80 10.53 -2.48
CA TRP A 102 -0.73 10.64 -1.51
C TRP A 102 0.26 9.49 -1.66
N PHE A 103 1.54 9.80 -1.72
CA PHE A 103 2.61 8.85 -1.52
C PHE A 103 2.82 8.67 -0.01
N LEU A 104 2.69 7.44 0.48
CA LEU A 104 2.95 7.05 1.86
C LEU A 104 4.39 6.56 1.99
N VAL A 105 5.12 7.01 3.02
CA VAL A 105 6.32 6.33 3.52
C VAL A 105 5.87 5.36 4.62
N PRO A 106 5.74 4.06 4.33
CA PRO A 106 5.22 3.12 5.30
C PRO A 106 6.28 2.70 6.32
N PRO A 107 5.89 2.34 7.55
CA PRO A 107 6.73 1.53 8.41
C PRO A 107 7.01 0.18 7.74
N GLN A 108 8.28 -0.21 7.65
CA GLN A 108 8.68 -1.49 7.07
C GLN A 108 8.80 -2.58 8.14
N LEU A 109 8.38 -3.79 7.79
CA LEU A 109 8.43 -4.94 8.68
C LEU A 109 8.88 -6.19 7.93
N ALA A 110 10.02 -6.77 8.33
CA ALA A 110 10.42 -8.09 7.90
C ALA A 110 9.59 -9.12 8.67
N CYS A 111 8.60 -9.70 7.99
CA CYS A 111 7.63 -10.60 8.62
C CYS A 111 7.22 -11.79 7.75
N LEU A 112 7.76 -11.91 6.53
CA LEU A 112 7.44 -13.05 5.68
C LEU A 112 8.04 -14.32 6.28
N ASN A 113 7.20 -15.33 6.46
CA ASN A 113 7.64 -16.66 6.83
C ASN A 113 8.38 -17.33 5.65
N GLU A 114 9.29 -18.25 5.93
CA GLU A 114 10.04 -19.01 4.93
C GLU A 114 9.13 -19.77 3.95
N ASP A 115 7.98 -20.27 4.42
CA ASP A 115 6.97 -20.99 3.63
C ASP A 115 6.19 -20.10 2.64
N SER A 116 6.44 -18.79 2.62
CA SER A 116 5.86 -17.91 1.61
C SER A 116 6.25 -18.36 0.22
N GLN A 117 5.28 -18.45 -0.68
CA GLN A 117 5.49 -18.95 -2.03
C GLN A 117 5.52 -17.82 -3.04
N PHE A 118 6.43 -17.94 -4.00
CA PHE A 118 6.62 -17.02 -5.09
C PHE A 118 6.58 -17.81 -6.40
N ASP A 119 6.11 -17.17 -7.47
CA ASP A 119 6.25 -17.73 -8.81
C ASP A 119 7.66 -17.50 -9.38
N SER A 120 7.91 -18.01 -10.59
CA SER A 120 9.21 -17.88 -11.26
C SER A 120 9.62 -16.43 -11.58
N SER A 121 8.72 -15.46 -11.42
CA SER A 121 9.01 -14.03 -11.59
C SER A 121 9.28 -13.29 -10.28
N GLY A 122 9.21 -13.99 -9.13
CA GLY A 122 9.32 -13.39 -7.81
C GLY A 122 8.03 -12.69 -7.35
N ARG A 123 6.90 -12.95 -8.01
CA ARG A 123 5.58 -12.48 -7.55
C ARG A 123 5.08 -13.39 -6.44
N LEU A 124 4.58 -12.81 -5.36
CA LEU A 124 4.04 -13.56 -4.23
C LEU A 124 2.75 -14.27 -4.66
N THR A 125 2.70 -15.59 -4.48
CA THR A 125 1.53 -16.42 -4.77
C THR A 125 0.83 -16.90 -3.51
N ARG A 126 1.59 -17.04 -2.41
CA ARG A 126 1.04 -17.34 -1.08
C ARG A 126 1.79 -16.54 -0.03
N LEU A 127 1.09 -15.59 0.60
CA LEU A 127 1.58 -14.81 1.72
C LEU A 127 1.41 -15.62 3.02
N LYS A 128 2.53 -15.98 3.66
CA LYS A 128 2.55 -16.46 5.04
C LYS A 128 3.41 -15.53 5.88
N VAL A 129 2.96 -15.24 7.09
CA VAL A 129 3.63 -14.28 7.97
C VAL A 129 3.94 -14.92 9.32
N ASP A 130 5.11 -14.58 9.87
CA ASP A 130 5.51 -14.91 11.22
C ASP A 130 4.64 -14.15 12.22
N ALA A 131 3.86 -14.89 13.01
CA ALA A 131 2.90 -14.31 13.93
C ALA A 131 3.57 -13.37 14.95
N ASP A 132 4.77 -13.72 15.43
CA ASP A 132 5.48 -12.97 16.47
C ASP A 132 5.88 -11.56 16.02
N CYS A 133 6.23 -11.39 14.74
CA CYS A 133 6.54 -10.09 14.14
C CYS A 133 5.33 -9.15 14.15
N LEU A 134 4.14 -9.68 13.88
CA LEU A 134 2.91 -8.90 13.85
C LEU A 134 2.33 -8.64 15.24
N GLN A 135 2.52 -9.56 16.20
CA GLN A 135 2.04 -9.40 17.58
C GLN A 135 2.73 -8.24 18.31
N THR A 136 4.00 -8.00 17.99
CA THR A 136 4.80 -6.92 18.59
C THR A 136 4.74 -5.61 17.79
N CYS A 137 4.05 -5.61 16.65
CA CYS A 137 3.95 -4.45 15.77
C CYS A 137 3.01 -3.38 16.36
N ILE A 138 3.54 -2.19 16.56
CA ILE A 138 2.77 -1.03 17.06
C ILE A 138 2.01 -0.29 15.95
N TRP A 139 2.35 -0.53 14.69
CA TRP A 139 1.79 0.18 13.56
C TRP A 139 0.52 -0.53 13.06
N PRO A 140 -0.56 0.19 12.77
CA PRO A 140 -1.80 -0.42 12.24
C PRO A 140 -1.69 -0.81 10.77
N ILE A 141 -0.68 -0.29 10.08
CA ILE A 141 -0.33 -0.58 8.68
C ILE A 141 1.20 -0.68 8.57
N VAL A 142 1.68 -1.67 7.84
CA VAL A 142 3.10 -1.85 7.50
C VAL A 142 3.26 -2.28 6.05
N GLN A 143 4.42 -1.97 5.47
CA GLN A 143 4.88 -2.63 4.25
C GLN A 143 5.73 -3.83 4.64
N ALA A 144 5.35 -5.01 4.15
CA ALA A 144 6.15 -6.21 4.32
C ALA A 144 7.40 -6.12 3.45
N VAL A 145 8.56 -6.46 4.00
CA VAL A 145 9.84 -6.44 3.28
C VAL A 145 10.53 -7.80 3.37
N ASP A 146 11.04 -8.26 2.24
CA ASP A 146 11.80 -9.51 2.08
C ASP A 146 12.63 -9.37 0.79
N ASN A 147 13.83 -9.94 0.74
CA ASN A 147 14.68 -9.87 -0.44
C ASN A 147 14.11 -10.64 -1.64
N ARG A 148 13.19 -11.58 -1.42
CA ARG A 148 12.46 -12.34 -2.44
C ARG A 148 11.25 -11.57 -3.00
N LEU A 149 10.84 -10.49 -2.35
CA LEU A 149 9.61 -9.76 -2.68
C LEU A 149 9.87 -8.64 -3.71
N HIS A 150 9.26 -8.76 -4.88
CA HIS A 150 9.40 -7.78 -5.97
C HIS A 150 8.21 -6.81 -6.09
N GLU A 151 7.25 -6.88 -5.16
CA GLU A 151 6.05 -6.06 -5.16
C GLU A 151 5.79 -5.42 -3.79
N ASN A 152 4.96 -4.38 -3.78
CA ASN A 152 4.61 -3.69 -2.54
C ASN A 152 3.46 -4.43 -1.85
N VAL A 153 3.73 -5.07 -0.71
CA VAL A 153 2.71 -5.77 0.09
C VAL A 153 2.42 -4.96 1.35
N PHE A 154 1.18 -4.47 1.47
CA PHE A 154 0.72 -3.76 2.67
C PHE A 154 -0.11 -4.67 3.55
N LEU A 155 0.25 -4.73 4.83
CA LEU A 155 -0.48 -5.45 5.85
C LEU A 155 -1.15 -4.45 6.78
N ILE A 156 -2.42 -4.67 7.08
CA ILE A 156 -3.20 -3.86 8.02
C ILE A 156 -3.76 -4.75 9.14
N ASN A 157 -3.84 -4.20 10.35
CA ASN A 157 -4.45 -4.92 11.46
C ASN A 157 -5.99 -4.96 11.35
N LEU A 158 -6.63 -5.81 12.15
CA LEU A 158 -8.09 -5.98 12.17
C LEU A 158 -8.85 -4.66 12.40
N ALA A 159 -8.40 -3.81 13.33
CA ALA A 159 -9.10 -2.57 13.66
C ALA A 159 -9.15 -1.60 12.46
N LEU A 160 -8.05 -1.48 11.73
CA LEU A 160 -7.99 -0.68 10.51
C LEU A 160 -8.80 -1.33 9.38
N ALA A 161 -8.71 -2.65 9.22
CA ALA A 161 -9.49 -3.38 8.21
C ALA A 161 -11.01 -3.18 8.40
N GLU A 162 -11.52 -3.30 9.62
CA GLU A 162 -12.93 -3.03 9.92
C GLU A 162 -13.30 -1.57 9.69
N ALA A 163 -12.38 -0.63 9.96
CA ALA A 163 -12.64 0.78 9.70
C ALA A 163 -12.72 1.07 8.18
N ILE A 164 -11.93 0.37 7.37
CA ILE A 164 -12.02 0.41 5.91
C ILE A 164 -13.36 -0.19 5.45
N LEU A 165 -13.74 -1.38 5.93
CA LEU A 165 -14.99 -2.06 5.56
C LEU A 165 -16.26 -1.29 5.92
N ARG A 166 -16.21 -0.39 6.91
CA ARG A 166 -17.34 0.45 7.33
C ARG A 166 -17.54 1.70 6.48
N ARG A 167 -16.75 1.88 5.42
CA ARG A 167 -16.76 3.06 4.54
C ARG A 167 -16.85 2.63 3.08
N ASP A 168 -17.33 3.53 2.23
CA ASP A 168 -17.53 3.29 0.80
C ASP A 168 -16.25 3.50 -0.01
N PHE A 169 -15.16 2.83 0.37
CA PHE A 169 -13.93 2.86 -0.42
C PHE A 169 -14.09 2.04 -1.72
N THR A 170 -13.59 2.60 -2.82
CA THR A 170 -13.66 2.08 -4.17
C THR A 170 -12.37 1.35 -4.54
N GLY A 171 -12.51 0.12 -5.05
CA GLY A 171 -11.40 -0.61 -5.64
C GLY A 171 -10.37 -1.14 -4.65
N LEU A 172 -10.78 -1.51 -3.43
CA LEU A 172 -9.93 -2.17 -2.43
C LEU A 172 -10.27 -3.66 -2.32
N CYS A 173 -9.23 -4.48 -2.14
CA CYS A 173 -9.33 -5.88 -1.77
C CYS A 173 -8.60 -6.11 -0.44
N MET A 174 -9.23 -6.89 0.44
CA MET A 174 -8.64 -7.33 1.70
C MET A 174 -8.66 -8.85 1.77
N GLN A 175 -7.49 -9.45 2.01
CA GLN A 175 -7.33 -10.89 2.19
C GLN A 175 -6.71 -11.15 3.56
N ARG A 176 -7.33 -12.02 4.35
CA ARG A 176 -6.79 -12.38 5.66
C ARG A 176 -5.43 -13.07 5.47
N VAL A 177 -4.44 -12.63 6.24
CA VAL A 177 -3.08 -13.17 6.19
C VAL A 177 -3.05 -14.52 6.91
N GLU A 178 -2.42 -15.51 6.29
CA GLU A 178 -2.10 -16.78 6.95
C GLU A 178 -0.90 -16.57 7.89
N MET A 179 -1.11 -16.81 9.18
CA MET A 179 -0.07 -16.66 10.19
C MET A 179 0.45 -18.03 10.64
N THR A 180 1.77 -18.15 10.73
CA THR A 180 2.42 -19.33 11.29
C THR A 180 3.18 -18.90 12.55
N THR A 181 3.05 -19.68 13.62
CA THR A 181 3.91 -19.56 14.79
C THR A 181 5.13 -20.41 14.51
N ALA A 182 6.34 -19.90 14.76
CA ALA A 182 7.53 -20.74 14.70
C ALA A 182 7.35 -21.93 15.67
N GLU A 183 7.42 -23.16 15.19
CA GLU A 183 7.59 -24.30 16.09
C GLU A 183 8.93 -24.12 16.81
N PRO A 184 8.97 -24.24 18.14
CA PRO A 184 10.25 -24.20 18.84
C PRO A 184 11.11 -25.34 18.29
N MET A 185 12.24 -24.99 17.68
CA MET A 185 13.26 -25.97 17.31
C MET A 185 13.69 -26.69 18.60
N VAL A 186 13.31 -27.97 18.70
CA VAL A 186 13.67 -28.89 19.81
C VAL A 186 15.14 -29.26 19.71
#